data_AF-A0A520AA37-F1
#
_entry.id   AF-A0A520AA37-F1
#
_cell.length_a   1.000
_cell.length_b   1.000
_cell.length_c   1.000
_cell.angle_alpha   90.00
_cell.angle_beta   90.00
_cell.angle_gamma   90.00
#
_symmetry.space_group_name_H-M   'P 1'
#
loop_
_entity.id
_entity.type
_entity.pdbx_description
1 polymer ?
#
loop_
_entity_poly.entity_id
_entity_poly.type
_entity_poly.pdbx_seq_one_letter_code
_entity_poly.pdbx_strand_id
1 'polypeptide(L)'
;LVILAFAALLLVISIALINNTIRLAIYSQRFLIKSMQLVGATKNFIRRPFLLFAALHGLIAAFIAIIILLATLIYARKEVPEIIILNNYREFGLVFIGLVIVGIFITGISTWFAVSRYLRLKSYNLYR
;
A
#
# COMPACT_ATOMS: atom_id res chain seq x y z
N LEU A 1 -11.96 -21.07 4.42
CA LEU A 1 -10.64 -21.46 3.86
C LEU A 1 -10.44 -20.96 2.43
N VAL A 2 -11.37 -21.22 1.50
CA VAL A 2 -11.25 -20.78 0.08
C VAL A 2 -11.07 -19.26 -0.07
N ILE A 3 -11.88 -18.45 0.62
CA ILE A 3 -11.78 -16.98 0.59
C ILE A 3 -10.41 -16.49 1.07
N LEU A 4 -9.86 -17.16 2.10
CA LEU A 4 -8.58 -16.80 2.70
C LEU A 4 -7.41 -17.12 1.74
N ALA A 5 -7.50 -18.24 1.02
CA ALA A 5 -6.57 -18.57 -0.05
C ALA A 5 -6.63 -17.57 -1.21
N PHE A 6 -7.85 -17.16 -1.61
CA PHE A 6 -8.04 -16.17 -2.66
C PHE A 6 -7.49 -14.80 -2.26
N ALA A 7 -7.72 -14.38 -1.01
CA ALA A 7 -7.16 -13.15 -0.46
C ALA A 7 -5.63 -13.18 -0.44
N ALA A 8 -5.02 -14.31 -0.05
CA ALA A 8 -3.57 -14.47 -0.08
C ALA A 8 -3.01 -14.37 -1.51
N LEU A 9 -3.68 -14.98 -2.49
CA LEU A 9 -3.30 -14.90 -3.90
C LEU A 9 -3.38 -13.45 -4.42
N LEU A 10 -4.46 -12.73 -4.11
CA LEU A 10 -4.59 -11.31 -4.46
C LEU A 10 -3.49 -10.46 -3.83
N LEU A 11 -3.13 -10.74 -2.58
CA LEU A 11 -2.05 -10.05 -1.87
C LEU A 11 -0.71 -10.22 -2.63
N VAL A 12 -0.39 -11.45 -3.07
CA VAL A 12 0.82 -11.72 -3.87
C VAL A 12 0.81 -10.93 -5.19
N ILE A 13 -0.33 -10.89 -5.89
CA ILE A 13 -0.49 -10.12 -7.13
C ILE A 13 -0.28 -8.63 -6.87
N SER A 14 -0.88 -8.08 -5.81
CA SER A 14 -0.70 -6.68 -5.42
C SER A 14 0.77 -6.35 -5.14
N ILE A 15 1.50 -7.21 -4.41
CA ILE A 15 2.95 -7.02 -4.17
C ILE A 15 3.73 -7.02 -5.49
N ALA A 16 3.42 -7.95 -6.41
CA ALA A 16 4.08 -8.02 -7.70
C ALA A 16 3.86 -6.75 -8.53
N LEU A 17 2.62 -6.22 -8.54
CA LEU A 17 2.29 -4.96 -9.19
C LEU A 17 3.05 -3.77 -8.58
N ILE A 18 3.07 -3.66 -7.25
CA ILE A 18 3.82 -2.60 -6.55
C ILE A 18 5.31 -2.64 -6.93
N ASN A 19 5.90 -3.84 -6.99
CA ASN A 19 7.31 -4.02 -7.36
C ASN A 19 7.58 -3.58 -8.80
N ASN A 20 6.64 -3.81 -9.73
CA ASN A 20 6.73 -3.33 -11.10
C ASN A 20 6.58 -1.81 -11.18
N THR A 21 5.60 -1.22 -10.49
CA THR A 21 5.40 0.24 -10.45
C THR A 21 6.62 0.96 -9.89
N ILE A 22 7.25 0.42 -8.85
CA ILE A 22 8.48 1.01 -8.29
C ILE A 22 9.65 0.94 -9.25
N ARG A 23 9.77 -0.15 -10.04
CA ARG A 23 10.77 -0.23 -11.11
C ARG A 23 10.60 0.92 -12.11
N LEU A 24 9.37 1.13 -12.57
CA LEU A 24 9.03 2.18 -13.53
C LEU A 24 9.31 3.56 -12.93
N ALA A 25 8.91 3.79 -11.68
CA ALA A 25 9.15 5.06 -10.98
C ALA A 25 10.65 5.36 -10.83
N ILE A 26 11.47 4.38 -10.43
CA ILE A 26 12.93 4.52 -10.31
C ILE A 26 13.58 4.76 -11.68
N TYR A 27 13.11 4.10 -12.72
CA TYR A 27 13.63 4.29 -14.08
C TYR A 27 13.34 5.71 -14.59
N SER A 28 12.12 6.21 -14.37
CA SER A 28 11.71 7.57 -14.72
C SER A 28 12.52 8.63 -13.96
N GLN A 29 12.81 8.41 -12.68
CA GLN A 29 13.54 9.35 -11.82
C GLN A 29 15.05 9.06 -11.71
N ARG A 30 15.62 8.28 -12.64
CA ARG A 30 17.00 7.79 -12.55
C ARG A 30 18.05 8.90 -12.42
N PHE A 31 17.80 10.06 -13.03
CA PHE A 31 18.68 11.23 -12.98
C PHE A 31 18.65 11.90 -11.60
N LEU A 32 17.46 12.08 -11.03
CA LEU A 32 17.27 12.65 -9.71
C LEU A 32 17.97 11.79 -8.63
N ILE A 33 17.79 10.47 -8.71
CA ILE A 33 18.45 9.51 -7.82
C ILE A 33 19.97 9.58 -7.96
N LYS A 34 20.50 9.69 -9.18
CA LYS A 34 21.95 9.81 -9.42
C LYS A 34 22.50 11.12 -8.85
N SER A 35 21.80 12.24 -9.04
CA SER A 35 22.16 13.53 -8.44
C SER A 35 22.20 13.46 -6.91
N MET A 36 21.17 12.87 -6.28
CA MET A 36 21.14 12.66 -4.83
C MET A 36 22.33 11.81 -4.35
N GLN A 37 22.71 10.78 -5.10
CA GLN A 37 23.87 9.93 -4.77
C GLN A 37 25.21 10.70 -4.85
N LEU A 38 25.36 11.64 -5.79
CA LEU A 38 26.59 12.44 -5.95
C LEU A 38 26.81 13.42 -4.79
N VAL A 39 25.74 13.87 -4.14
CA VAL A 39 25.81 14.72 -2.94
C VAL A 39 25.95 13.87 -1.66
N GLY A 40 26.11 12.55 -1.77
CA GLY A 40 26.29 11.64 -0.63
C GLY A 40 24.99 11.30 0.11
N ALA A 41 23.82 11.46 -0.52
CA ALA A 41 22.55 11.17 0.14
C ALA A 41 22.43 9.69 0.55
N THR A 42 21.98 9.47 1.79
CA THR A 42 21.77 8.11 2.31
C THR A 42 20.62 7.40 1.60
N LYS A 43 20.65 6.06 1.56
CA LYS A 43 19.58 5.24 0.99
C LYS A 43 18.20 5.56 1.59
N ASN A 44 18.16 6.00 2.85
CA ASN A 44 16.92 6.38 3.53
C ASN A 44 16.37 7.72 3.02
N PHE A 45 17.23 8.69 2.70
CA PHE A 45 16.82 9.96 2.10
C PHE A 45 16.16 9.76 0.74
N ILE A 46 16.70 8.86 -0.08
CA ILE A 46 16.12 8.51 -1.39
C ILE A 46 14.78 7.77 -1.23
N ARG A 47 14.59 6.98 -0.17
CA ARG A 47 13.36 6.20 0.08
C ARG A 47 12.19 7.03 0.60
N ARG A 48 12.46 8.07 1.40
CA ARG A 48 11.43 8.92 2.04
C ARG A 48 10.33 9.41 1.10
N PRO A 49 10.60 10.01 -0.08
CA PRO A 49 9.53 10.48 -0.96
C PRO A 49 8.62 9.34 -1.40
N PHE A 50 9.17 8.18 -1.76
CA PHE A 50 8.37 7.01 -2.18
C PHE A 50 7.48 6.48 -1.05
N LEU A 51 7.98 6.45 0.18
CA LEU A 51 7.20 6.01 1.34
C LEU A 51 6.05 6.98 1.68
N LEU A 52 6.29 8.29 1.54
CA LEU A 52 5.24 9.29 1.73
C LEU A 52 4.12 9.12 0.69
N PHE A 53 4.49 8.97 -0.59
CA PHE A 53 3.49 8.68 -1.63
C PHE A 53 2.73 7.38 -1.33
N ALA A 54 3.41 6.31 -0.90
CA ALA A 54 2.76 5.04 -0.58
C ALA A 54 1.79 5.13 0.62
N ALA A 55 2.13 5.92 1.64
CA ALA A 55 1.24 6.18 2.78
C ALA A 55 -0.02 6.96 2.34
N LEU A 56 0.14 7.98 1.50
CA LEU A 56 -1.00 8.73 0.94
C LEU A 56 -1.90 7.85 0.08
N HIS A 57 -1.32 7.00 -0.77
CA HIS A 57 -2.08 6.03 -1.57
C HIS A 57 -2.81 5.02 -0.68
N GLY A 58 -2.17 4.55 0.40
CA GLY A 58 -2.79 3.65 1.38
C GLY A 58 -3.98 4.30 2.09
N LEU A 59 -3.87 5.58 2.45
CA LEU A 59 -4.96 6.36 3.05
C LEU A 59 -6.13 6.52 2.08
N ILE A 60 -5.85 6.93 0.83
CA ILE A 60 -6.88 7.07 -0.22
C ILE A 60 -7.58 5.72 -0.48
N ALA A 61 -6.81 4.63 -0.59
CA ALA A 61 -7.35 3.30 -0.81
C ALA A 61 -8.24 2.85 0.36
N ALA A 62 -7.83 3.12 1.60
CA ALA A 62 -8.64 2.81 2.78
C ALA A 62 -9.94 3.62 2.79
N PHE A 63 -9.90 4.90 2.41
CA PHE A 63 -11.09 5.74 2.32
C PHE A 63 -12.08 5.22 1.27
N ILE A 64 -11.58 4.83 0.09
CA ILE A 64 -12.38 4.19 -0.96
C ILE A 64 -13.00 2.88 -0.44
N ALA A 65 -12.22 2.06 0.26
CA ALA A 65 -12.71 0.79 0.81
C ALA A 65 -13.80 0.99 1.89
N ILE A 66 -13.68 2.02 2.75
CA ILE A 66 -14.72 2.40 3.72
C ILE A 66 -16.02 2.77 2.99
N ILE A 67 -15.94 3.59 1.94
CA ILE A 67 -17.11 4.01 1.16
C ILE A 67 -17.81 2.80 0.53
N ILE A 68 -17.03 1.89 -0.08
CA ILE A 68 -17.57 0.67 -0.67
C ILE A 68 -18.22 -0.21 0.39
N LEU A 69 -17.57 -0.39 1.55
CA LEU A 69 -18.10 -1.19 2.65
C LEU A 69 -19.44 -0.64 3.17
N LEU A 70 -19.53 0.68 3.34
CA LEU A 70 -20.78 1.36 3.71
C LEU A 70 -21.88 1.18 2.64
N ALA A 71 -21.54 1.33 1.37
CA ALA A 71 -22.49 1.16 0.27
C ALA A 71 -23.03 -0.28 0.20
N THR A 72 -22.13 -1.27 0.31
CA THR A 72 -22.51 -2.69 0.36
C THR A 72 -23.39 -2.99 1.56
N LEU A 73 -23.10 -2.41 2.73
CA LEU A 73 -23.89 -2.60 3.94
C LEU A 73 -25.32 -2.04 3.81
N ILE A 74 -25.47 -0.84 3.24
CA ILE A 74 -26.78 -0.23 2.98
C ILE A 74 -27.59 -1.09 2.00
N TYR A 75 -26.93 -1.62 0.97
CA TYR A 75 -27.56 -2.50 -0.01
C TYR A 75 -27.98 -3.84 0.62
N ALA A 76 -27.10 -4.47 1.40
CA ALA A 76 -27.39 -5.75 2.06
C ALA A 76 -28.56 -5.65 3.04
N ARG A 77 -28.71 -4.52 3.74
CA ARG A 77 -29.86 -4.27 4.64
C ARG A 77 -31.20 -4.27 3.91
N LYS A 78 -31.25 -3.81 2.65
CA LYS A 78 -32.49 -3.77 1.87
C LYS A 78 -32.99 -5.17 1.53
N GLU A 79 -32.06 -6.08 1.21
CA GLU A 79 -32.37 -7.46 0.79
C GLU A 79 -32.56 -8.41 1.98
N VAL A 80 -31.85 -8.17 3.09
CA VAL A 80 -31.90 -9.02 4.29
C VAL A 80 -32.08 -8.15 5.54
N PRO A 81 -33.32 -7.96 6.02
CA PRO A 81 -33.63 -7.10 7.16
C PRO A 81 -33.05 -7.59 8.50
N GLU A 82 -32.70 -8.87 8.62
CA GLU A 82 -32.15 -9.51 9.83
C GLU A 82 -30.66 -9.21 10.08
N ILE A 83 -29.98 -8.44 9.23
CA ILE A 83 -28.57 -8.08 9.44
C ILE A 83 -28.48 -7.02 10.56
N ILE A 84 -28.46 -7.47 11.81
CA ILE A 84 -28.38 -6.65 13.06
C ILE A 84 -26.96 -6.07 13.29
N ILE A 85 -26.04 -6.23 12.34
CA ILE A 85 -24.62 -5.83 12.49
C ILE A 85 -24.47 -4.31 12.73
N LEU A 86 -25.43 -3.49 12.28
CA LEU A 86 -25.36 -2.02 12.33
C LEU A 86 -25.59 -1.37 13.71
N ASN A 87 -26.03 -2.10 14.75
CA ASN A 87 -26.41 -1.44 15.99
C ASN A 87 -25.23 -0.96 16.85
N ASN A 88 -24.02 -1.45 16.59
CA ASN A 88 -22.83 -1.07 17.37
C ASN A 88 -21.91 -0.14 16.58
N TYR A 89 -22.17 1.16 16.68
CA TYR A 89 -21.32 2.23 16.12
C TYR A 89 -19.85 2.10 16.56
N ARG A 90 -19.60 1.54 17.75
CA ARG A 90 -18.24 1.35 18.30
C ARG A 90 -17.42 0.31 17.53
N GLU A 91 -18.03 -0.82 17.17
CA GLU A 91 -17.37 -1.89 16.41
C GLU A 91 -17.04 -1.42 14.99
N PHE A 92 -17.96 -0.68 14.35
CA PHE A 92 -17.73 -0.08 13.05
C PHE A 92 -16.59 0.94 13.05
N GLY A 93 -16.54 1.80 14.07
CA GLY A 93 -15.43 2.76 14.23
C GLY A 93 -14.08 2.05 14.33
N LEU A 94 -14.01 0.93 15.06
CA LEU A 94 -12.79 0.13 15.20
C LEU A 94 -12.37 -0.52 13.88
N VAL A 95 -13.33 -1.07 13.11
CA VAL A 95 -13.06 -1.64 11.78
C VAL A 95 -12.53 -0.58 10.81
N PHE A 96 -13.09 0.64 10.80
CA PHE A 96 -12.61 1.72 9.92
C PHE A 96 -11.20 2.16 10.26
N ILE A 97 -10.91 2.35 11.55
CA ILE A 97 -9.55 2.68 12.01
C ILE A 97 -8.58 1.55 11.65
N GLY A 98 -8.99 0.30 11.89
CA GLY A 98 -8.21 -0.88 11.50
C GLY A 98 -7.91 -0.92 10.00
N LEU A 99 -8.90 -0.62 9.15
CA LEU A 99 -8.74 -0.61 7.70
C LEU A 99 -7.74 0.44 7.22
N VAL A 100 -7.78 1.64 7.81
CA VAL A 100 -6.83 2.72 7.49
C VAL A 100 -5.42 2.33 7.92
N ILE A 101 -5.27 1.83 9.15
CA ILE A 101 -3.96 1.42 9.67
C ILE A 101 -3.39 0.30 8.80
N VAL A 102 -4.15 -0.76 8.56
CA VAL A 102 -3.72 -1.91 7.77
C VAL A 102 -3.42 -1.51 6.32
N GLY A 103 -4.25 -0.66 5.71
CA GLY A 103 -4.03 -0.16 4.36
C GLY A 103 -2.70 0.59 4.21
N ILE A 104 -2.43 1.55 5.11
CA ILE A 104 -1.17 2.30 5.14
C ILE A 104 0.01 1.37 5.44
N PHE A 105 -0.15 0.41 6.35
CA PHE A 105 0.91 -0.49 6.76
C PHE A 105 1.32 -1.44 5.62
N ILE A 106 0.33 -2.02 4.93
CA ILE A 106 0.57 -2.92 3.78
C ILE A 106 1.24 -2.17 2.63
N THR A 107 0.72 -1.00 2.24
CA THR A 107 1.33 -0.22 1.14
C THR A 107 2.72 0.27 1.51
N GLY A 108 2.91 0.72 2.74
CA GLY A 108 4.18 1.17 3.29
C GLY A 108 5.24 0.07 3.30
N ILE A 109 4.94 -1.10 3.87
CA ILE A 109 5.87 -2.25 3.91
C ILE A 109 6.21 -2.73 2.49
N SER A 110 5.18 -2.90 1.65
CA SER A 110 5.38 -3.37 0.27
C SER A 110 6.30 -2.42 -0.51
N THR A 111 6.08 -1.11 -0.36
CA THR A 111 6.91 -0.09 -1.02
C THR A 111 8.31 -0.06 -0.45
N TRP A 112 8.44 -0.13 0.88
CA TRP A 112 9.74 -0.16 1.55
C TRP A 112 10.60 -1.33 1.08
N PHE A 113 10.00 -2.53 1.02
CA PHE A 113 10.68 -3.73 0.55
C PHE A 113 11.14 -3.59 -0.90
N ALA A 114 10.24 -3.17 -1.80
CA ALA A 114 10.53 -3.02 -3.22
C ALA A 114 11.60 -1.95 -3.49
N VAL A 115 11.48 -0.73 -2.93
CA VAL A 115 12.50 0.33 -3.10
C VAL A 115 13.85 -0.10 -2.51
N SER A 116 13.83 -0.78 -1.36
CA SER A 116 15.05 -1.26 -0.71
C SER A 116 15.80 -2.29 -1.55
N ARG A 117 15.08 -3.16 -2.24
CA ARG A 117 15.64 -4.13 -3.17
C ARG A 117 16.30 -3.43 -4.36
N TYR A 118 15.64 -2.47 -4.99
CA TYR A 118 16.18 -1.76 -6.15
C TYR A 118 17.40 -0.88 -5.84
N LEU A 119 17.36 -0.12 -4.74
CA LEU A 119 18.51 0.74 -4.37
C LEU A 119 19.77 -0.06 -4.02
N ARG A 120 19.61 -1.31 -3.54
CA ARG A 120 20.73 -2.20 -3.24
C ARG A 120 21.38 -2.71 -4.53
N LEU A 121 20.58 -3.04 -5.54
CA LEU A 121 21.06 -3.52 -6.85
C LEU A 121 21.86 -2.45 -7.60
N LYS A 122 21.43 -1.18 -7.57
CA LYS A 122 22.11 -0.09 -8.31
C LYS A 122 23.48 0.30 -7.70
N SER A 123 23.67 0.09 -6.40
CA SER A 123 24.95 0.40 -5.71
C SER A 123 26.10 -0.51 -6.13
N TYR A 124 25.81 -1.68 -6.70
CA TYR A 124 26.83 -2.68 -7.05
C TYR A 124 27.45 -2.45 -8.44
N ASN A 125 26.81 -1.65 -9.30
CA ASN A 125 27.27 -1.39 -10.68
C ASN A 125 28.09 -0.09 -10.83
N LEU A 126 28.67 0.45 -9.74
CA LEU A 126 29.54 1.64 -9.81
C LEU A 126 31.03 1.32 -9.52
N TYR A 127 31.38 0.04 -9.41
CA TYR A 127 32.75 -0.45 -9.18
C TYR A 127 33.21 -1.41 -10.29
N ARG A 128 32.79 -1.16 -11.54
CA ARG A 128 33.40 -1.73 -12.74
C ARG A 128 33.41 -0.70 -13.85
#